data_AF-V4JXB7-F1
#
_entry.id   AF-V4JXB7-F1
#
_cell.length_a   1.000
_cell.length_b   1.000
_cell.length_c   1.000
_cell.angle_alpha   90.00
_cell.angle_beta   90.00
_cell.angle_gamma   90.00
#
_symmetry.space_group_name_H-M   'P 1'
#
loop_
_entity.id
_entity.type
_entity.pdbx_description
1 polymer ?
#
loop_
_entity_poly.entity_id
_entity_poly.type
_entity_poly.pdbx_seq_one_letter_code
_entity_poly.pdbx_strand_id
1 'polypeptide(L)'
;MANCSRYLEEEVRLLPNARVFVTLGRLAFDVLTRILGVRCEFRHGLECRLPDGRWLIASYHPSPRNVNTGTLTIEGLRRVFERAKELAGVSGGCQ
;
A
#
# COMPACT_ATOMS: atom_id res chain seq x y z
N MET A 1 11.28 -8.52 13.93
CA MET A 1 11.01 -7.66 12.74
C MET A 1 11.99 -6.49 12.59
N ALA A 2 12.76 -6.12 13.62
CA ALA A 2 13.74 -5.02 13.52
C ALA A 2 14.88 -5.24 12.49
N ASN A 3 15.22 -6.50 12.17
CA ASN A 3 16.36 -6.78 11.29
C ASN A 3 16.10 -6.45 9.82
N CYS A 4 14.82 -6.51 9.38
CA CYS A 4 14.44 -6.30 7.98
C CYS A 4 13.89 -4.90 7.70
N SER A 5 13.37 -4.19 8.72
CA SER A 5 12.75 -2.87 8.53
C SER A 5 13.73 -1.81 8.03
N ARG A 6 15.03 -1.93 8.37
CA ARG A 6 16.08 -1.04 7.86
C ARG A 6 16.22 -1.07 6.33
N TYR A 7 16.08 -2.24 5.73
CA TYR A 7 16.17 -2.39 4.27
C TYR A 7 14.97 -1.73 3.60
N LEU A 8 13.77 -1.90 4.18
CA LEU A 8 12.57 -1.22 3.69
C LEU A 8 12.68 0.31 3.81
N GLU A 9 13.27 0.82 4.89
CA GLU A 9 13.53 2.25 5.05
C GLU A 9 14.54 2.78 4.02
N GLU A 10 15.59 2.02 3.71
CA GLU A 10 16.51 2.32 2.60
C GLU A 10 15.81 2.28 1.24
N GLU A 11 15.02 1.25 0.96
CA GLU A 11 14.26 1.13 -0.29
C GLU A 11 13.30 2.31 -0.50
N VAL A 12 12.56 2.72 0.53
CA VAL A 12 11.67 3.88 0.46
C VAL A 12 12.45 5.17 0.16
N ARG A 13 13.67 5.31 0.69
CA ARG A 13 14.56 6.45 0.39
C ARG A 13 15.10 6.39 -1.04
N LEU A 14 15.35 5.20 -1.58
CA LEU A 14 15.85 4.99 -2.95
C LEU A 14 14.76 5.12 -4.03
N LEU A 15 13.50 5.32 -3.64
CA LEU A 15 12.36 5.50 -4.56
C LEU A 15 11.84 6.95 -4.54
N PRO A 16 12.63 7.96 -4.95
CA PRO A 16 12.24 9.38 -4.88
C PRO A 16 11.05 9.72 -5.78
N ASN A 17 10.85 8.94 -6.85
CA ASN A 17 9.77 9.12 -7.81
C ASN A 17 8.51 8.32 -7.45
N ALA A 18 8.51 7.56 -6.34
CA ALA A 18 7.32 6.83 -5.92
C ALA A 18 6.21 7.82 -5.55
N ARG A 19 5.05 7.70 -6.20
CA ARG A 19 3.88 8.55 -5.95
C ARG A 19 2.88 7.90 -5.00
N VAL A 20 2.81 6.57 -5.01
CA VAL A 20 1.84 5.79 -4.25
C VAL A 20 2.50 4.53 -3.70
N PHE A 21 2.30 4.26 -2.41
CA PHE A 21 2.66 3.00 -1.75
C PHE A 21 1.40 2.19 -1.49
N VAL A 22 1.40 0.91 -1.86
CA VAL A 22 0.31 -0.02 -1.55
C VAL A 22 0.80 -1.04 -0.53
N THR A 23 0.10 -1.15 0.59
CA THR A 23 0.44 -2.10 1.67
C THR A 23 -0.51 -3.30 1.67
N LEU A 24 0.06 -4.50 1.78
CA LEU A 24 -0.67 -5.76 1.78
C LEU A 24 -0.67 -6.35 3.19
N GLY A 25 -1.77 -6.17 3.90
CA GLY A 25 -1.97 -6.63 5.27
C GLY A 25 -1.54 -5.60 6.32
N ARG A 26 -2.03 -5.84 7.55
CA ARG A 26 -1.82 -4.95 8.70
C ARG A 26 -0.35 -4.77 9.03
N LEU A 27 0.44 -5.84 8.97
CA LEU A 27 1.86 -5.77 9.29
C LEU A 27 2.62 -4.81 8.36
N ALA A 28 2.42 -4.92 7.05
CA ALA A 28 3.07 -4.04 6.08
C ALA A 28 2.67 -2.57 6.30
N PHE A 29 1.39 -2.35 6.62
CA PHE A 29 0.87 -1.03 6.93
C PHE A 29 1.49 -0.44 8.20
N ASP A 30 1.54 -1.20 9.30
CA ASP A 30 2.08 -0.73 10.58
C ASP A 30 3.57 -0.38 10.46
N VAL A 31 4.35 -1.17 9.72
CA VAL A 31 5.77 -0.88 9.48
C VAL A 31 5.93 0.38 8.61
N LEU A 32 5.18 0.48 7.51
CA LEU A 32 5.36 1.58 6.57
C LEU A 32 4.86 2.92 7.15
N THR A 33 3.73 2.92 7.87
CA THR A 33 3.25 4.13 8.58
C THR A 33 4.25 4.64 9.61
N ARG A 34 4.94 3.73 10.32
CA ARG A 34 6.04 4.09 11.24
C ARG A 34 7.22 4.71 10.50
N ILE A 35 7.64 4.13 9.37
CA ILE A 35 8.76 4.65 8.56
C ILE A 35 8.42 6.03 7.97
N LEU A 36 7.19 6.21 7.47
CA LEU A 36 6.72 7.45 6.87
C LEU A 36 6.29 8.51 7.90
N GLY A 37 6.22 8.16 9.18
CA GLY A 37 5.82 9.07 10.25
C GLY A 37 4.35 9.50 10.18
N VAL A 38 3.46 8.68 9.64
CA VAL A 38 2.02 9.00 9.49
C VAL A 38 1.14 8.17 10.42
N ARG A 39 0.02 8.75 10.86
CA ARG A 39 -0.98 8.05 11.68
C ARG A 39 -2.27 7.88 10.90
N CYS A 40 -2.53 6.65 10.47
CA CYS A 40 -3.72 6.25 9.73
C CYS A 40 -4.19 4.89 10.28
N GLU A 41 -5.49 4.59 10.25
CA GLU A 41 -6.03 3.32 10.75
C GLU A 41 -6.12 2.27 9.64
N PHE A 42 -5.57 1.08 9.87
CA PHE A 42 -5.58 0.01 8.86
C PHE A 42 -7.01 -0.42 8.50
N ARG A 43 -7.39 -0.21 7.23
CA ARG A 43 -8.62 -0.70 6.62
C ARG A 43 -8.39 -1.01 5.15
N HIS A 44 -9.00 -2.07 4.62
CA HIS A 44 -8.92 -2.32 3.18
C HIS A 44 -9.54 -1.17 2.39
N GLY A 45 -8.81 -0.69 1.38
CA GLY A 45 -9.18 0.46 0.56
C GLY A 45 -8.93 1.82 1.22
N LEU A 46 -8.28 1.88 2.40
CA LEU A 46 -7.90 3.16 2.99
C LEU A 46 -6.92 3.89 2.08
N GLU A 47 -7.16 5.18 1.83
CA GLU A 47 -6.23 6.11 1.20
C GLU A 47 -5.78 7.14 2.23
N CYS A 48 -4.47 7.29 2.41
CA CYS A 48 -3.85 8.20 3.37
C CYS A 48 -2.85 9.08 2.62
N ARG A 49 -3.06 10.40 2.62
CA ARG A 49 -2.16 11.35 1.98
C ARG A 49 -0.97 11.63 2.89
N LEU A 50 0.22 11.51 2.34
CA LEU A 50 1.48 11.74 3.06
C LEU A 50 1.86 13.24 3.01
N PRO A 51 2.61 13.76 4.00
CA PRO A 51 2.97 15.18 4.05
C PRO A 51 3.78 15.68 2.85
N ASP A 52 4.51 14.79 2.19
CA ASP A 52 5.30 15.06 0.99
C ASP A 52 4.50 14.97 -0.32
N GLY A 53 3.18 14.78 -0.24
CA GLY A 53 2.28 14.71 -1.39
C GLY A 53 2.14 13.32 -2.01
N ARG A 54 2.85 12.30 -1.50
CA ARG A 54 2.66 10.89 -1.90
C ARG A 54 1.39 10.31 -1.26
N TRP A 55 0.98 9.13 -1.70
CA TRP A 55 -0.16 8.40 -1.15
C TRP A 55 0.25 7.07 -0.54
N LEU A 56 -0.47 6.66 0.49
CA LEU A 56 -0.44 5.33 1.07
C LEU A 56 -1.82 4.70 0.93
N ILE A 57 -1.90 3.51 0.34
CA ILE A 57 -3.12 2.73 0.23
C ILE A 57 -2.97 1.44 1.03
N ALA A 58 -3.96 1.10 1.85
CA ALA A 58 -3.98 -0.14 2.63
C ALA A 58 -4.92 -1.18 2.01
N SER A 59 -4.47 -2.43 1.95
CA SER A 59 -5.26 -3.55 1.49
C SER A 59 -5.08 -4.76 2.40
N TYR A 60 -6.05 -5.68 2.38
CA TYR A 60 -5.84 -6.99 2.98
C TYR A 60 -4.80 -7.77 2.17
N HIS A 61 -4.04 -8.63 2.87
CA HIS A 61 -3.06 -9.47 2.21
C HIS A 61 -3.78 -10.58 1.41
N PRO A 62 -3.37 -10.87 0.16
CA PRO A 62 -3.90 -11.99 -0.62
C PRO A 62 -3.36 -13.33 -0.11
N SER A 63 -3.64 -13.64 1.16
CA SER A 63 -3.39 -14.96 1.75
C SER A 63 -4.49 -15.94 1.31
N PRO A 64 -4.19 -17.24 1.13
CA PRO A 64 -5.20 -18.26 0.86
C PRO A 64 -6.38 -18.20 1.84
N ARG A 65 -6.13 -17.84 3.10
CA ARG A 65 -7.18 -17.65 4.10
C ARG A 65 -8.17 -16.55 3.72
N ASN A 66 -7.69 -15.37 3.30
CA ASN A 66 -8.55 -14.22 2.98
C ASN A 66 -9.30 -14.39 1.65
N VAL A 67 -8.69 -15.11 0.70
CA VAL A 67 -9.31 -15.44 -0.59
C VAL A 67 -10.38 -16.51 -0.39
N ASN A 68 -10.09 -17.57 0.38
CA ASN A 68 -11.02 -18.67 0.61
C ASN A 68 -12.22 -18.27 1.50
N THR A 69 -12.06 -17.29 2.41
CA THR A 69 -13.18 -16.77 3.22
C THR A 69 -13.98 -15.65 2.53
N GLY A 70 -13.62 -15.27 1.29
CA GLY A 70 -14.29 -14.19 0.55
C GLY A 70 -14.04 -12.78 1.12
N THR A 71 -13.15 -12.65 2.10
CA THR A 71 -12.80 -11.35 2.73
C THR A 71 -12.00 -10.45 1.78
N LEU A 72 -11.29 -11.04 0.83
CA LEU A 72 -10.64 -10.33 -0.27
C LEU A 72 -10.91 -11.07 -1.59
N THR A 73 -11.62 -10.42 -2.51
CA THR A 73 -11.78 -10.91 -3.87
C THR A 73 -10.66 -10.39 -4.77
N ILE A 74 -10.37 -11.10 -5.87
CA ILE A 74 -9.45 -10.62 -6.91
C ILE A 74 -9.88 -9.24 -7.41
N GLU A 75 -11.19 -9.01 -7.55
CA GLU A 75 -11.74 -7.70 -7.92
C GLU A 75 -11.48 -6.62 -6.87
N GLY A 76 -11.60 -6.93 -5.57
CA GLY A 76 -11.29 -5.99 -4.50
C GLY A 76 -9.82 -5.58 -4.51
N LEU A 77 -8.92 -6.54 -4.73
CA LEU A 77 -7.50 -6.25 -4.92
C LEU A 77 -7.25 -5.43 -6.20
N ARG A 78 -7.94 -5.75 -7.30
CA ARG A 78 -7.84 -4.99 -8.56
C ARG A 78 -8.25 -3.53 -8.35
N ARG A 79 -9.34 -3.26 -7.64
CA ARG A 79 -9.81 -1.89 -7.34
C ARG A 79 -8.75 -1.07 -6.60
N VAL A 80 -8.05 -1.68 -5.64
CA VAL A 80 -6.92 -1.03 -4.94
C VAL A 80 -5.81 -0.62 -5.92
N PHE A 81 -5.44 -1.49 -6.84
CA PHE A 81 -4.38 -1.18 -7.82
C PHE A 81 -4.82 -0.16 -8.87
N GLU A 82 -6.07 -0.23 -9.36
CA GLU A 82 -6.60 0.81 -10.27
C GLU A 82 -6.60 2.17 -9.58
N ARG A 83 -7.02 2.22 -8.32
CA ARG A 83 -6.97 3.45 -7.53
C ARG A 83 -5.54 3.96 -7.31
N ALA A 84 -4.59 3.06 -7.13
CA ALA A 84 -3.17 3.42 -7.05
C ALA A 84 -2.67 4.04 -8.36
N LYS A 85 -3.08 3.53 -9.53
CA LYS A 85 -2.74 4.11 -10.84
C LYS A 85 -3.31 5.52 -11.02
N GLU A 86 -4.58 5.71 -10.65
CA GLU A 86 -5.24 7.02 -10.69
C GLU A 86 -4.48 8.04 -9.84
N LEU A 87 -4.17 7.70 -8.59
CA LEU A 87 -3.44 8.58 -7.66
C LEU A 87 -1.99 8.81 -8.10
N ALA A 88 -1.36 7.81 -8.70
CA ALA A 88 -0.03 7.94 -9.28
C ALA A 88 -0.05 8.68 -10.63
N GLY A 89 -1.21 9.13 -11.13
CA GLY A 89 -1.35 9.82 -12.42
C GLY A 89 -0.81 9.01 -13.60
N VAL A 90 -0.76 7.68 -13.48
CA VAL A 90 -0.35 6.78 -14.56
C VAL A 90 -1.60 6.49 -15.38
N SER A 91 -1.91 7.41 -16.30
CA SER A 91 -2.88 7.18 -17.37
C SER A 91 -2.24 6.29 -18.44
N GLY A 92 -1.80 5.09 -18.04
CA GLY A 92 -1.32 4.06 -18.94
C GLY A 92 -2.47 3.11 -19.24
N GLY A 93 -3.22 3.39 -20.30
CA GLY A 93 -4.14 2.42 -20.86
C GLY A 93 -3.37 1.15 -21.22
N CYS A 94 -3.81 0.01 -20.70
CA CYS A 94 -3.56 -1.25 -21.39
C CYS A 94 -4.74 -1.40 -22.37
N GLN A 95 -4.50 -1.04 -23.62
CA GLN A 95 -5.14 -1.75 -24.73
C GLN A 95 -4.53 -3.15 -24.82
#